data_AF-A0A498SCZ5-F1
#
_entry.id   AF-A0A498SCZ5-F1
#
_cell.length_a   1.000
_cell.length_b   1.000
_cell.length_c   1.000
_cell.angle_alpha   90.00
_cell.angle_beta   90.00
_cell.angle_gamma   90.00
#
_symmetry.space_group_name_H-M   'P 1'
#
loop_
_entity.id
_entity.type
_entity.pdbx_description
1 polymer ?
#
loop_
_entity_poly.entity_id
_entity_poly.type
_entity_poly.pdbx_seq_one_letter_code
_entity_poly.pdbx_strand_id
1 'polypeptide(L)'
;MQETGLSFTSALAIGAKFHKNCCTYHFAAPAYFYPVYREIDATVSECLVDPMFTSLEELINDDPDERDIETAAELITSHGNTLLKIRPGKCDNFIVALRTHLCEGDFKPATRRLILQVRTCITDKAQKSSS
;
A
#
# COMPACT_ATOMS: atom_id res chain seq x y z
N MET A 1 -7.94 39.91 19.11
CA MET A 1 -7.15 38.68 19.02
C MET A 1 -8.13 37.52 19.03
N GLN A 2 -8.35 36.88 17.90
CA GLN A 2 -9.29 35.77 17.76
C GLN A 2 -8.44 34.52 17.57
N GLU A 3 -8.32 33.69 18.61
CA GLU A 3 -7.63 32.41 18.51
C GLU A 3 -8.44 31.48 17.61
N THR A 4 -7.96 31.28 16.38
CA THR A 4 -8.47 30.26 15.48
C THR A 4 -7.91 28.92 15.91
N GLY A 5 -8.51 28.34 16.96
CA GLY A 5 -8.26 26.95 17.35
C GLY A 5 -8.69 26.03 16.22
N LEU A 6 -7.73 25.31 15.62
CA LEU A 6 -8.00 24.17 14.76
C LEU A 6 -8.87 23.20 15.57
N SER A 7 -10.07 22.88 15.07
CA SER A 7 -10.94 21.91 15.72
C SER A 7 -10.23 20.56 15.84
N PHE A 8 -10.55 19.78 16.86
CA PHE A 8 -10.00 18.42 17.05
C PHE A 8 -10.14 17.55 15.79
N THR A 9 -11.24 17.72 15.06
CA THR A 9 -11.48 17.07 13.76
C THR A 9 -10.50 17.50 12.67
N SER A 10 -10.11 18.77 12.65
CA SER A 10 -9.11 19.29 11.72
C SER A 10 -7.71 18.76 12.05
N ALA A 11 -7.35 18.67 13.33
CA ALA A 11 -6.07 18.10 13.76
C ALA A 11 -5.96 16.60 13.44
N LEU A 12 -7.03 15.82 13.66
CA LEU A 12 -7.09 14.40 13.30
C LEU A 12 -7.00 14.20 11.78
N ALA A 13 -7.70 15.04 11.00
CA ALA A 13 -7.64 14.99 9.54
C ALA A 13 -6.26 15.36 8.98
N ILE A 14 -5.56 16.32 9.61
CA ILE A 14 -4.17 16.67 9.28
C ILE A 14 -3.24 15.50 9.64
N GLY A 15 -3.41 14.88 10.80
CA GLY A 15 -2.64 13.70 11.22
C GLY A 15 -2.77 12.54 10.23
N ALA A 16 -4.00 12.15 9.88
CA ALA A 16 -4.25 11.08 8.90
C ALA A 16 -3.70 11.43 7.50
N LYS A 17 -3.77 12.70 7.09
CA LYS A 17 -3.19 13.15 5.81
C LYS A 17 -1.65 13.14 5.81
N PHE A 18 -1.04 13.43 6.95
CA PHE A 18 0.41 13.37 7.12
C PHE A 18 0.91 11.92 7.17
N HIS A 19 0.19 11.05 7.87
CA HIS A 19 0.44 9.61 7.95
C HIS A 19 0.39 8.95 6.56
N LYS A 20 -0.70 9.16 5.82
CA LYS A 20 -0.85 8.67 4.43
C LYS A 20 0.29 9.13 3.52
N ASN A 21 0.64 10.43 3.56
CA ASN A 21 1.77 10.92 2.77
C ASN A 21 3.06 10.19 3.17
N CYS A 22 3.34 10.05 4.47
CA CYS A 22 4.54 9.40 4.98
C CYS A 22 4.64 7.94 4.51
N CYS A 23 3.61 7.12 4.71
CA CYS A 23 3.60 5.72 4.27
C CYS A 23 3.64 5.57 2.75
N THR A 24 2.98 6.47 2.00
CA THR A 24 3.05 6.48 0.54
C THR A 24 4.46 6.80 0.05
N TYR A 25 5.14 7.80 0.64
CA TYR A 25 6.52 8.14 0.30
C TYR A 25 7.51 7.02 0.73
N HIS A 26 7.31 6.44 1.91
CA HIS A 26 8.10 5.32 2.42
C HIS A 26 7.95 4.04 1.61
N PHE A 27 6.81 3.84 0.92
CA PHE A 27 6.65 2.74 -0.01
C PHE A 27 7.19 3.08 -1.41
N ALA A 28 6.80 4.23 -1.96
CA ALA A 28 7.03 4.56 -3.37
C ALA A 28 8.51 4.72 -3.72
N ALA A 29 9.31 5.34 -2.85
CA ALA A 29 10.74 5.50 -3.11
C ALA A 29 11.47 4.14 -3.15
N PRO A 30 11.36 3.27 -2.13
CA PRO A 30 11.91 1.91 -2.19
C PRO A 30 11.37 1.08 -3.36
N ALA A 31 10.08 1.15 -3.68
CA ALA A 31 9.50 0.40 -4.81
C ALA A 31 10.04 0.85 -6.18
N TYR A 32 10.37 2.13 -6.31
CA TYR A 32 11.00 2.69 -7.52
C TYR A 32 12.47 2.28 -7.64
N PHE A 33 13.22 2.32 -6.54
CA PHE A 33 14.66 2.03 -6.54
C PHE A 33 15.02 0.55 -6.46
N TYR A 34 14.14 -0.29 -5.91
CA TYR A 34 14.35 -1.73 -5.78
C TYR A 34 14.85 -2.41 -7.07
N PRO A 35 14.19 -2.26 -8.24
CA PRO A 35 14.68 -2.90 -9.47
C PRO A 35 16.05 -2.36 -9.92
N VAL A 36 16.31 -1.07 -9.74
CA VAL A 36 17.60 -0.44 -10.09
C VAL A 36 18.72 -0.99 -9.23
N TYR A 37 18.53 -1.03 -7.92
CA TYR A 37 19.52 -1.62 -7.02
C TYR A 37 19.66 -3.12 -7.25
N ARG A 38 18.60 -3.83 -7.64
CA ARG A 38 18.70 -5.26 -7.92
C ARG A 38 19.64 -5.58 -9.08
N GLU A 39 19.72 -4.71 -10.08
CA GLU A 39 20.65 -4.83 -11.21
C GLU A 39 22.11 -4.51 -10.81
N ILE A 40 22.31 -3.65 -9.82
CA ILE A 40 23.64 -3.20 -9.37
C ILE A 40 24.19 -4.14 -8.30
N ASP A 41 23.44 -4.34 -7.22
CA ASP A 41 23.82 -5.15 -6.07
C ASP A 41 22.56 -5.72 -5.38
N ALA A 42 22.44 -7.05 -5.44
CA ALA A 42 21.32 -7.75 -4.86
C ALA A 42 21.21 -7.53 -3.34
N THR A 43 22.32 -7.43 -2.62
CA THR A 43 22.34 -7.23 -1.16
C THR A 43 21.78 -5.86 -0.78
N VAL A 44 22.16 -4.81 -1.51
CA VAL A 44 21.65 -3.45 -1.29
C VAL A 44 20.15 -3.38 -1.56
N SER A 45 19.67 -4.08 -2.59
CA SER A 45 18.23 -4.12 -2.90
C SER A 45 17.39 -4.80 -1.82
N GLU A 46 17.93 -5.79 -1.09
CA GLU A 46 17.21 -6.46 0.00
C GLU A 46 16.91 -5.50 1.16
N CYS A 47 17.78 -4.51 1.42
CA CYS A 47 17.54 -3.49 2.44
C CYS A 47 16.29 -2.63 2.18
N LEU A 48 15.80 -2.60 0.94
CA LEU A 48 14.58 -1.88 0.55
C LEU A 48 13.32 -2.72 0.72
N VAL A 49 13.45 -4.04 0.89
CA VAL A 49 12.30 -4.94 1.03
C VAL A 49 11.55 -4.67 2.32
N ASP A 50 12.23 -4.69 3.46
CA ASP A 50 11.58 -4.49 4.75
C ASP A 50 10.83 -3.15 4.87
N PRO A 51 11.38 -1.98 4.46
CA PRO A 51 10.63 -0.73 4.51
C PRO A 51 9.42 -0.71 3.58
N MET A 52 9.48 -1.33 2.39
CA MET A 52 8.30 -1.47 1.52
C MET A 52 7.18 -2.26 2.21
N PHE A 53 7.52 -3.42 2.75
CA PHE A 53 6.52 -4.32 3.33
C PHE A 53 5.98 -3.77 4.65
N THR A 54 6.80 -3.11 5.46
CA THR A 54 6.37 -2.47 6.72
C THR A 54 5.40 -1.33 6.45
N SER A 55 5.71 -0.44 5.48
CA SER A 55 4.81 0.66 5.11
C SER A 55 3.43 0.17 4.64
N LEU A 56 3.41 -0.95 3.93
CA LEU A 56 2.16 -1.56 3.47
C LEU A 56 1.39 -2.25 4.61
N GLU A 57 2.12 -2.82 5.56
CA GLU A 57 1.55 -3.42 6.76
C GLU A 57 0.88 -2.38 7.66
N GLU A 58 1.52 -1.21 7.85
CA GLU A 58 0.94 -0.05 8.55
C GLU A 58 -0.35 0.42 7.89
N LEU A 59 -0.37 0.62 6.57
CA LEU A 59 -1.55 1.06 5.83
C LEU A 59 -2.75 0.10 5.91
N ILE A 60 -2.52 -1.18 6.19
CA ILE A 60 -3.56 -2.21 6.18
C ILE A 60 -3.97 -2.61 7.60
N ASN A 61 -3.07 -2.59 8.58
CA ASN A 61 -3.33 -3.17 9.89
C ASN A 61 -3.37 -2.16 11.05
N ASP A 62 -2.84 -0.95 10.88
CA ASP A 62 -2.75 0.04 11.96
C ASP A 62 -3.93 1.01 11.96
N ASP A 63 -5.09 0.53 12.44
CA ASP A 63 -6.38 1.27 12.49
C ASP A 63 -6.68 2.08 11.21
N PRO A 64 -6.78 1.41 10.05
CA PRO A 64 -6.74 2.09 8.76
C PRO A 64 -8.04 2.85 8.48
N ASP A 65 -7.92 4.07 7.97
CA ASP A 65 -9.05 4.78 7.40
C ASP A 65 -9.35 4.31 5.96
N GLU A 66 -10.51 4.69 5.40
CA GLU A 66 -10.88 4.32 4.04
C GLU A 66 -9.81 4.70 3.00
N ARG A 67 -9.09 5.80 3.21
CA ARG A 67 -8.07 6.32 2.30
C ARG A 67 -6.76 5.55 2.43
N ASP A 68 -6.46 5.02 3.61
CA ASP A 68 -5.31 4.13 3.82
C ASP A 68 -5.52 2.81 3.07
N ILE A 69 -6.71 2.23 3.20
CA ILE A 69 -7.12 1.04 2.44
C ILE A 69 -7.11 1.28 0.93
N GLU A 70 -7.62 2.44 0.49
CA GLU A 70 -7.57 2.86 -0.92
C GLU A 70 -6.12 2.91 -1.43
N THR A 71 -5.23 3.56 -0.69
CA THR A 71 -3.81 3.67 -1.08
C THR A 71 -3.10 2.33 -1.04
N ALA A 72 -3.33 1.49 -0.04
CA ALA A 72 -2.79 0.13 -0.02
C ALA A 72 -3.24 -0.66 -1.26
N ALA A 73 -4.52 -0.58 -1.64
CA ALA A 73 -5.04 -1.24 -2.83
C ALA A 73 -4.40 -0.70 -4.13
N GLU A 74 -4.20 0.62 -4.26
CA GLU A 74 -3.51 1.25 -5.40
C GLU A 74 -2.05 0.82 -5.51
N LEU A 75 -1.32 0.80 -4.40
CA LEU A 75 0.08 0.41 -4.34
C LEU A 75 0.27 -1.07 -4.72
N ILE A 76 -0.58 -1.96 -4.20
CA ILE A 76 -0.54 -3.38 -4.57
C ILE A 76 -0.97 -3.58 -6.03
N THR A 77 -1.94 -2.83 -6.53
CA THR A 77 -2.33 -2.91 -7.94
C THR A 77 -1.19 -2.46 -8.88
N SER A 78 -0.42 -1.45 -8.46
CA SER A 78 0.68 -0.89 -9.25
C SER A 78 1.96 -1.72 -9.19
N HIS A 79 2.33 -2.19 -7.98
CA HIS A 79 3.61 -2.85 -7.71
C HIS A 79 3.48 -4.32 -7.29
N GLY A 80 2.28 -4.88 -7.27
CA GLY A 80 1.98 -6.22 -6.75
C GLY A 80 2.78 -7.35 -7.39
N ASN A 81 3.08 -7.26 -8.69
CA ASN A 81 3.94 -8.25 -9.35
C ASN A 81 5.36 -8.28 -8.77
N THR A 82 5.90 -7.11 -8.46
CA THR A 82 7.23 -6.99 -7.85
C THR A 82 7.17 -7.51 -6.42
N LEU A 83 6.16 -7.11 -5.65
CA LEU A 83 5.96 -7.59 -4.27
C LEU A 83 5.81 -9.12 -4.22
N LEU A 84 5.03 -9.71 -5.13
CA LEU A 84 4.82 -11.14 -5.23
C LEU A 84 6.12 -11.91 -5.54
N LYS A 85 6.97 -11.36 -6.43
CA LYS A 85 8.29 -11.96 -6.73
C LYS A 85 9.25 -11.90 -5.55
N ILE A 86 9.15 -10.86 -4.71
CA ILE A 86 10.03 -10.66 -3.55
C ILE A 86 9.61 -11.58 -2.40
N ARG A 87 8.35 -11.48 -1.94
CA ARG A 87 7.82 -12.25 -0.82
C ARG A 87 6.36 -12.64 -1.09
N PRO A 88 6.11 -13.77 -1.78
CA PRO A 88 4.76 -14.15 -2.19
C PRO A 88 3.84 -14.37 -0.99
N GLY A 89 4.33 -15.03 0.07
CA GLY A 89 3.53 -15.29 1.28
C GLY A 89 3.07 -14.03 2.00
N LYS A 90 3.89 -12.97 2.06
CA LYS A 90 3.44 -11.68 2.63
C LYS A 90 2.42 -10.98 1.72
N CYS A 91 2.59 -11.07 0.41
CA CYS A 91 1.65 -10.48 -0.54
C CYS A 91 0.25 -11.10 -0.43
N ASP A 92 0.16 -12.42 -0.27
CA ASP A 92 -1.12 -13.11 -0.05
C ASP A 92 -1.79 -12.65 1.26
N ASN A 93 -1.01 -12.46 2.33
CA ASN A 93 -1.53 -11.95 3.60
C ASN A 93 -2.15 -10.55 3.45
N PHE A 94 -1.53 -9.65 2.68
CA PHE A 94 -2.10 -8.32 2.41
C PHE A 94 -3.41 -8.39 1.62
N ILE A 95 -3.50 -9.29 0.64
CA ILE A 95 -4.75 -9.48 -0.13
C ILE A 95 -5.87 -10.00 0.78
N VAL A 96 -5.56 -10.93 1.67
CA VAL A 96 -6.54 -11.46 2.65
C VAL A 96 -6.96 -10.36 3.63
N ALA A 97 -6.03 -9.56 4.14
CA ALA A 97 -6.32 -8.47 5.06
C ALA A 97 -7.21 -7.39 4.41
N LEU A 98 -6.90 -6.95 3.17
CA LEU A 98 -7.76 -6.03 2.42
C LEU A 98 -9.18 -6.56 2.18
N ARG A 99 -9.32 -7.88 1.98
CA ARG A 99 -10.63 -8.52 1.83
C ARG A 99 -11.39 -8.65 3.13
N THR A 100 -10.69 -8.82 4.23
CA THR A 100 -11.29 -8.84 5.57
C THR A 100 -11.90 -7.47 5.85
N HIS A 101 -11.13 -6.41 5.60
CA HIS A 101 -11.64 -5.03 5.62
C HIS A 101 -12.88 -4.87 4.74
N LEU A 102 -12.89 -5.38 3.50
CA LEU A 102 -14.05 -5.28 2.60
C LEU A 102 -15.33 -5.93 3.17
N CYS A 103 -15.19 -6.99 3.96
CA CYS A 103 -16.30 -7.69 4.61
C CYS A 103 -16.78 -6.98 5.88
N GLU A 104 -15.89 -6.32 6.60
CA GLU A 104 -16.18 -5.70 7.90
C GLU A 104 -16.53 -4.20 7.78
N GLY A 105 -16.00 -3.52 6.77
CA GLY A 105 -16.08 -2.08 6.58
C GLY A 105 -17.12 -1.61 5.56
N ASP A 106 -17.71 -0.45 5.83
CA ASP A 106 -18.61 0.25 4.91
C ASP A 106 -17.83 1.25 4.05
N PHE A 107 -17.21 0.73 2.98
CA PHE A 107 -16.41 1.53 2.05
C PHE A 107 -17.21 2.06 0.86
N LYS A 108 -16.77 3.18 0.28
CA LYS A 108 -17.32 3.71 -0.96
C LYS A 108 -17.19 2.70 -2.10
N PRO A 109 -18.13 2.71 -3.07
CA PRO A 109 -18.07 1.82 -4.23
C PRO A 109 -16.76 1.90 -5.04
N ALA A 110 -16.06 3.03 -5.04
CA ALA A 110 -14.76 3.18 -5.68
C ALA A 110 -13.68 2.33 -5.00
N THR A 111 -13.51 2.50 -3.69
CA THR A 111 -12.57 1.74 -2.86
C THR A 111 -12.85 0.24 -2.89
N ARG A 112 -14.13 -0.16 -2.81
CA ARG A 112 -14.54 -1.57 -2.95
C ARG A 112 -14.10 -2.17 -4.28
N ARG A 113 -14.23 -1.42 -5.38
CA ARG A 113 -13.78 -1.87 -6.71
C ARG A 113 -12.27 -2.03 -6.77
N LEU A 114 -11.51 -1.11 -6.18
CA LEU A 114 -10.05 -1.21 -6.11
C LEU A 114 -9.61 -2.48 -5.36
N ILE A 115 -10.16 -2.73 -4.17
CA ILE A 115 -9.85 -3.93 -3.37
C ILE A 115 -10.14 -5.22 -4.15
N LEU A 116 -11.26 -5.28 -4.86
CA LEU A 116 -11.63 -6.43 -5.68
C LEU A 116 -10.67 -6.64 -6.88
N GLN A 117 -10.16 -5.55 -7.46
CA GLN A 117 -9.24 -5.59 -8.60
C GLN A 117 -7.82 -6.04 -8.24
N VAL A 118 -7.40 -5.90 -6.98
CA VAL A 118 -6.05 -6.24 -6.53
C VAL A 118 -5.62 -7.64 -6.98
N ARG A 119 -6.49 -8.66 -6.82
CA ARG A 119 -6.14 -10.04 -7.23
C ARG A 119 -6.14 -10.24 -8.74
N THR A 120 -7.09 -9.64 -9.46
CA THR A 120 -7.19 -9.81 -10.92
C THR A 120 -5.95 -9.20 -11.61
N CYS A 121 -5.47 -8.05 -11.13
CA CYS A 121 -4.34 -7.36 -11.74
C CYS A 121 -3.00 -8.10 -11.52
N ILE A 122 -2.82 -8.77 -10.38
CA ILE A 122 -1.61 -9.57 -10.11
C ILE A 122 -1.53 -10.79 -11.06
N THR A 123 -2.66 -11.44 -11.36
CA THR A 123 -2.70 -12.58 -12.29
C THR A 123 -2.62 -12.17 -13.76
N ASP A 124 -3.24 -11.06 -14.16
CA ASP A 124 -3.28 -10.65 -15.57
C ASP A 124 -1.92 -10.14 -16.10
N LYS A 125 -1.12 -9.48 -15.25
CA LYS A 125 0.21 -9.03 -15.67
C LYS A 125 1.29 -10.10 -15.58
N ALA A 126 1.04 -11.23 -14.89
CA ALA A 126 1.96 -12.36 -14.87
C ALA A 126 1.98 -13.13 -16.20
N GLN A 127 0.90 -13.12 -16.98
CA GLN A 127 0.85 -13.80 -18.29
C GLN A 127 1.46 -12.98 -19.45
N LYS A 128 1.66 -11.67 -19.27
CA LYS A 128 2.12 -10.78 -20.36
C LYS A 128 3.64 -10.66 -20.49
N SER A 129 4.43 -11.31 -19.64
CA SER A 129 5.91 -11.31 -19.71
C SER A 129 6.52 -12.59 -20.32
N SER A 130 5.70 -13.44 -20.91
CA SER A 130 6.12 -14.70 -21.54
C SER A 130 5.64 -14.85 -23.00
N SER A 131 5.33 -13.73 -23.67
CA SER A 131 5.03 -13.70 -25.10
C SER A 131 5.79 -12.62 -25.84
#